data_AF-A0AAD9M149-F1
#
_entry.id   AF-A0AAD9M149-F1
#
_cell.length_a   1.000
_cell.length_b   1.000
_cell.length_c   1.000
_cell.angle_alpha   90.00
_cell.angle_beta   90.00
_cell.angle_gamma   90.00
#
_symmetry.space_group_name_H-M   'P 1'
#
loop_
_entity.id
_entity.type
_entity.pdbx_description
1 polymer ?
#
loop_
_entity_poly.entity_id
_entity_poly.type
_entity_poly.pdbx_seq_one_letter_code
_entity_poly.pdbx_strand_id
1 'polypeptide(L)'
;MNHITSPNEPFPAPSALAAATTTHTQRNFRIASRKLPISKAGPIDEMTASLGIPVPEMIFGDNLVSVSHVPTGWSISFNAYDALDAVDKTDKKMLKVAYARDWSSSREKTSAGIKEVVKPYDWSYSTEYCGTLREPDAPGRKLEETTTRQIPLELLKRRDPILFFDDVVLFESELDDNGISIVSVKVRVHEKRMLLLCRLFMRLDNVIVRIRDTRVYADFETDEVIREYTAKEDSFDSVRRSLFMEGRLPDDITIALRDPNLLYNLLPTVEQTVQSVSLHQ
;
A
#
# COMPACT_ATOMS: atom_id res chain seq x y z
N MET A 1 -10.55 12.76 32.98
CA MET A 1 -9.29 12.00 32.83
C MET A 1 -9.70 10.59 32.45
N ASN A 2 -9.62 10.25 31.16
CA ASN A 2 -10.03 8.93 30.69
C ASN A 2 -8.88 7.96 30.96
N HIS A 3 -9.16 6.93 31.75
CA HIS A 3 -8.21 5.86 32.07
C HIS A 3 -7.87 5.06 30.79
N ILE A 4 -6.56 4.90 30.52
CA ILE A 4 -5.97 4.26 29.33
C ILE A 4 -5.80 2.73 29.52
N THR A 5 -6.62 2.05 30.33
CA THR A 5 -6.27 0.71 30.85
C THR A 5 -7.21 -0.45 30.53
N SER A 6 -8.09 -0.37 29.53
CA SER A 6 -8.86 -1.55 29.09
C SER A 6 -8.31 -2.10 27.77
N PRO A 7 -7.75 -3.33 27.75
CA PRO A 7 -7.42 -4.04 26.49
C PRO A 7 -8.67 -4.37 25.65
N ASN A 8 -9.87 -4.25 26.24
CA ASN A 8 -11.18 -4.46 25.62
C ASN A 8 -11.95 -3.14 25.48
N GLU A 9 -11.32 -2.06 25.00
CA GLU A 9 -12.08 -0.87 24.63
C GLU A 9 -12.93 -1.20 23.40
N PRO A 10 -14.22 -0.84 23.37
CA PRO A 10 -15.12 -1.21 22.27
C PRO A 10 -14.57 -0.70 20.93
N PHE A 11 -14.76 -1.51 19.89
CA PHE A 11 -14.50 -1.12 18.50
C PHE A 11 -15.03 0.29 18.23
N PRO A 12 -14.31 1.11 17.44
CA PRO A 12 -14.84 2.39 17.03
C PRO A 12 -16.21 2.14 16.40
N ALA A 13 -17.25 2.73 17.01
CA ALA A 13 -18.60 2.61 16.47
C ALA A 13 -18.60 3.10 15.01
N PRO A 14 -19.47 2.57 14.12
CA PRO A 14 -19.55 3.05 12.74
C PRO A 14 -19.69 4.58 12.62
N SER A 15 -20.34 5.22 13.60
CA SER A 15 -20.43 6.67 13.71
C SER A 15 -19.08 7.36 13.99
N ALA A 16 -18.21 6.76 14.80
CA ALA A 16 -16.86 7.24 15.06
C ALA A 16 -15.97 7.09 13.83
N LEU A 17 -16.09 5.98 13.09
CA LEU A 17 -15.39 5.81 11.81
C LEU A 17 -15.84 6.83 10.77
N ALA A 18 -17.14 7.10 10.68
CA ALA A 18 -17.68 8.11 9.77
C ALA A 18 -17.19 9.52 10.15
N ALA A 19 -17.18 9.86 11.44
CA ALA A 19 -16.67 11.15 11.93
C ALA A 19 -15.17 11.35 11.68
N ALA A 20 -14.39 10.26 11.66
CA ALA A 20 -12.96 10.28 11.34
C ALA A 20 -12.65 10.22 9.83
N THR A 21 -13.66 10.07 8.98
CA THR A 21 -13.48 9.99 7.52
C THR A 21 -13.68 11.37 6.91
N THR A 22 -12.62 11.89 6.28
CA THR A 22 -12.73 13.11 5.47
C THR A 22 -13.18 12.73 4.08
N THR A 23 -14.16 13.45 3.54
CA THR A 23 -14.67 13.23 2.17
C THR A 23 -14.53 14.48 1.32
N HIS A 24 -14.07 14.32 0.09
CA HIS A 24 -14.03 15.35 -0.94
C HIS A 24 -14.81 14.85 -2.16
N THR A 25 -15.72 15.67 -2.69
CA THR A 25 -16.49 15.34 -3.90
C THR A 25 -16.07 16.28 -5.00
N GLN A 26 -15.65 15.72 -6.14
CA GLN A 26 -15.31 16.45 -7.35
C GLN A 26 -16.08 15.84 -8.52
N ARG A 27 -17.03 16.60 -9.06
CA ARG A 27 -17.99 16.13 -10.08
C ARG A 27 -18.65 14.80 -9.68
N ASN A 28 -18.53 13.76 -10.50
CA ASN A 28 -19.12 12.45 -10.25
C ASN A 28 -18.32 11.58 -9.26
N PHE A 29 -17.14 12.03 -8.84
CA PHE A 29 -16.26 11.26 -7.97
C PHE A 29 -16.33 11.74 -6.52
N ARG A 30 -16.42 10.78 -5.60
CA ARG A 30 -16.25 10.99 -4.17
C ARG A 30 -14.99 10.25 -3.71
N ILE A 31 -14.07 11.04 -3.15
CA ILE A 31 -12.82 10.60 -2.55
C ILE A 31 -13.02 10.64 -1.03
N ALA A 32 -12.62 9.59 -0.33
CA ALA A 32 -12.64 9.54 1.12
C ALA A 32 -11.30 9.07 1.66
N SER A 33 -10.85 9.66 2.77
CA SER A 33 -9.66 9.23 3.50
C SER A 33 -9.95 9.16 5.00
N ARG A 34 -9.35 8.19 5.68
CA ARG A 34 -9.44 8.00 7.12
C ARG A 34 -8.08 7.65 7.69
N LYS A 35 -7.71 8.37 8.74
CA LYS A 35 -6.47 8.19 9.52
C LYS A 35 -6.84 8.04 10.99
N LEU A 36 -6.61 6.85 11.52
CA LEU A 36 -6.77 6.50 12.92
C LEU A 36 -5.44 5.96 13.47
N PRO A 37 -5.28 5.90 14.80
CA PRO A 37 -4.08 5.33 15.41
C PRO A 37 -3.85 3.85 15.05
N ILE A 38 -2.67 3.35 15.42
CA ILE A 38 -2.32 1.92 15.33
C ILE A 38 -3.39 1.08 16.04
N SER A 39 -3.72 -0.07 15.46
CA SER A 39 -4.67 -1.03 16.03
C SER A 39 -4.24 -1.49 17.43
N LYS A 40 -5.22 -1.80 18.27
CA LYS A 40 -4.99 -2.39 19.60
C LYS A 40 -4.85 -3.91 19.50
N ALA A 41 -4.44 -4.55 20.60
CA ALA A 41 -4.24 -5.99 20.69
C ALA A 41 -5.44 -6.83 20.19
N GLY A 42 -6.68 -6.51 20.60
CA GLY A 42 -7.87 -7.25 20.16
C GLY A 42 -8.04 -7.31 18.63
N PRO A 43 -8.15 -6.17 17.92
CA PRO A 43 -8.21 -6.16 16.46
C PRO A 43 -6.98 -6.78 15.76
N ILE A 44 -5.80 -6.69 16.38
CA ILE A 44 -4.57 -7.34 15.90
C ILE A 44 -4.69 -8.86 15.96
N ASP A 45 -5.18 -9.41 17.07
CA ASP A 45 -5.35 -10.85 17.27
C ASP A 45 -6.41 -11.41 16.30
N GLU A 46 -7.53 -10.69 16.13
CA GLU A 46 -8.58 -11.05 15.17
C GLU A 46 -8.09 -11.03 13.72
N MET A 47 -7.34 -9.99 13.34
CA MET A 47 -6.75 -9.88 12.01
C MET A 47 -5.72 -10.97 11.76
N THR A 48 -4.87 -11.27 12.74
CA THR A 48 -3.86 -12.34 12.68
C THR A 48 -4.53 -13.70 12.47
N ALA A 49 -5.55 -14.00 13.27
CA ALA A 49 -6.30 -15.25 13.17
C ALA A 49 -7.00 -15.39 11.80
N SER A 50 -7.60 -14.32 11.30
CA SER A 50 -8.29 -14.31 10.00
C SER A 50 -7.33 -14.47 8.82
N LEU A 51 -6.22 -13.72 8.82
CA LEU A 51 -5.23 -13.76 7.74
C LEU A 51 -4.39 -15.04 7.75
N GLY A 52 -4.21 -15.65 8.93
CA GLY A 52 -3.34 -16.82 9.15
C GLY A 52 -1.85 -16.49 9.10
N ILE A 53 -1.50 -15.21 9.20
CA ILE A 53 -0.14 -14.68 9.29
C ILE A 53 -0.09 -13.61 10.37
N PRO A 54 1.04 -13.43 11.07
CA PRO A 54 1.25 -12.31 11.99
C PRO A 54 1.09 -10.98 11.26
N VAL A 55 0.47 -9.99 11.92
CA VAL A 55 0.38 -8.63 11.39
C VAL A 55 1.67 -7.83 11.69
N PRO A 56 2.00 -6.81 10.87
CA PRO A 56 3.10 -5.88 11.14
C PRO A 56 3.01 -5.15 12.48
N GLU A 57 4.15 -4.72 13.02
CA GLU A 57 4.24 -4.03 14.32
C GLU A 57 3.40 -2.74 14.35
N MET A 58 3.40 -1.98 13.25
CA MET A 58 2.65 -0.75 13.11
C MET A 58 1.54 -0.93 12.07
N ILE A 59 0.44 -1.56 12.49
CA ILE A 59 -0.74 -1.78 11.66
C ILE A 59 -1.82 -0.73 11.93
N PHE A 60 -2.22 0.01 10.90
CA PHE A 60 -3.32 0.98 10.97
C PHE A 60 -4.58 0.36 10.38
N GLY A 61 -5.17 -0.60 11.10
CA GLY A 61 -6.23 -1.47 10.58
C GLY A 61 -7.49 -0.72 10.12
N ASP A 62 -7.79 0.42 10.74
CA ASP A 62 -8.93 1.25 10.36
C ASP A 62 -8.61 2.27 9.27
N ASN A 63 -7.36 2.43 8.83
CA ASN A 63 -7.03 3.40 7.78
C ASN A 63 -7.64 3.02 6.43
N LEU A 64 -8.06 4.04 5.69
CA LEU A 64 -8.77 3.86 4.43
C LEU A 64 -8.46 5.01 3.49
N VAL A 65 -8.28 4.69 2.21
CA VAL A 65 -8.50 5.64 1.12
C VAL A 65 -9.44 4.98 0.11
N SER A 66 -10.51 5.67 -0.28
CA SER A 66 -11.45 5.15 -1.28
C SER A 66 -11.82 6.19 -2.31
N VAL A 67 -11.96 5.76 -3.55
CA VAL A 67 -12.46 6.55 -4.66
C VAL A 67 -13.71 5.86 -5.19
N SER A 68 -14.80 6.59 -5.34
CA SER A 68 -16.06 6.08 -5.86
C SER A 68 -16.62 7.01 -6.93
N HIS A 69 -17.12 6.43 -8.01
CA HIS A 69 -17.91 7.13 -9.01
C HIS A 69 -19.39 6.97 -8.65
N VAL A 70 -19.99 8.05 -8.15
CA VAL A 70 -21.33 8.05 -7.53
C VAL A 70 -22.43 7.55 -8.48
N PRO A 71 -22.47 7.96 -9.78
CA PRO A 71 -23.54 7.54 -10.68
C PRO A 71 -23.54 6.04 -11.01
N THR A 72 -22.37 5.40 -11.09
CA THR A 72 -22.26 3.99 -11.51
C THR A 72 -22.10 3.04 -10.33
N GLY A 73 -21.70 3.54 -9.16
CA GLY A 73 -21.34 2.72 -8.01
C GLY A 73 -19.97 2.02 -8.14
N TRP A 74 -19.21 2.31 -9.20
CA TRP A 74 -17.82 1.86 -9.32
C TRP A 74 -16.99 2.45 -8.19
N SER A 75 -16.18 1.63 -7.52
CA SER A 75 -15.26 2.12 -6.49
C SER A 75 -14.02 1.28 -6.36
N ILE A 76 -12.94 1.91 -5.94
CA ILE A 76 -11.71 1.26 -5.49
C ILE A 76 -11.36 1.77 -4.09
N SER A 77 -10.93 0.87 -3.22
CA SER A 77 -10.49 1.21 -1.86
C SER A 77 -9.16 0.57 -1.54
N PHE A 78 -8.43 1.18 -0.61
CA PHE A 78 -7.14 0.72 -0.11
C PHE A 78 -7.22 0.69 1.41
N ASN A 79 -7.04 -0.51 1.97
CA ASN A 79 -7.05 -0.76 3.41
C ASN A 79 -5.97 -1.79 3.77
N ALA A 80 -5.61 -1.86 5.04
CA ALA A 80 -4.50 -2.69 5.48
C ALA A 80 -4.82 -4.19 5.43
N TYR A 81 -6.06 -4.58 5.72
CA TYR A 81 -6.47 -5.99 5.74
C TYR A 81 -6.30 -6.64 4.36
N ASP A 82 -6.91 -6.06 3.33
CA ASP A 82 -6.86 -6.61 1.97
C ASP A 82 -5.43 -6.57 1.40
N ALA A 83 -4.64 -5.56 1.78
CA ALA A 83 -3.23 -5.48 1.42
C ALA A 83 -2.41 -6.62 2.03
N LEU A 84 -2.65 -6.96 3.30
CA LEU A 84 -1.99 -8.08 4.00
C LEU A 84 -2.52 -9.43 3.53
N ASP A 85 -3.78 -9.53 3.13
CA ASP A 85 -4.35 -10.77 2.61
C ASP A 85 -3.71 -11.20 1.28
N ALA A 86 -3.26 -10.20 0.50
CA ALA A 86 -2.52 -10.39 -0.75
C ALA A 86 -1.01 -10.67 -0.56
N VAL A 87 -0.49 -10.72 0.67
CA VAL A 87 0.88 -11.20 0.94
C VAL A 87 0.97 -12.68 0.60
N ASP A 88 2.09 -13.12 0.02
CA ASP A 88 2.28 -14.53 -0.31
C ASP A 88 2.30 -15.37 0.98
N LYS A 89 1.33 -16.28 1.11
CA LYS A 89 1.20 -17.27 2.20
C LYS A 89 1.67 -18.65 1.74
N THR A 90 2.54 -18.67 0.74
CA THR A 90 3.18 -19.87 0.19
C THR A 90 4.69 -19.72 0.26
N ASP A 91 5.41 -20.84 0.22
CA ASP A 91 6.88 -20.85 0.20
C ASP A 91 7.49 -20.38 -1.14
N LYS A 92 6.67 -19.91 -2.10
CA LYS A 92 7.11 -19.69 -3.49
C LYS A 92 7.83 -18.35 -3.67
N LYS A 93 7.32 -17.26 -3.09
CA LYS A 93 7.92 -15.93 -3.19
C LYS A 93 8.72 -15.54 -1.94
N MET A 94 8.90 -16.46 -1.00
CA MET A 94 9.72 -16.23 0.18
C MET A 94 11.14 -15.83 -0.18
N LEU A 95 11.58 -14.70 0.37
CA LEU A 95 12.98 -14.30 0.37
C LEU A 95 13.76 -15.31 1.22
N LYS A 96 14.35 -16.31 0.56
CA LYS A 96 15.27 -17.29 1.17
C LYS A 96 16.62 -16.63 1.43
N VAL A 97 16.67 -15.71 2.39
CA VAL A 97 17.93 -15.19 2.88
C VAL A 97 18.59 -16.27 3.74
N ALA A 98 19.91 -16.38 3.73
CA ALA A 98 20.66 -17.35 4.54
C ALA A 98 20.33 -17.28 6.06
N TYR A 99 19.79 -16.15 6.53
CA TYR A 99 19.29 -15.91 7.89
C TYR A 99 17.87 -16.42 8.17
N ALA A 100 17.11 -16.87 7.16
CA ALA A 100 15.73 -17.35 7.33
C ALA A 100 15.62 -18.54 8.29
N ARG A 101 16.69 -19.31 8.49
CA ARG A 101 16.75 -20.43 9.45
C ARG A 101 16.78 -19.97 10.92
N ASP A 102 17.41 -18.84 11.22
CA ASP A 102 17.42 -18.28 12.57
C ASP A 102 16.12 -17.52 12.88
N TRP A 103 15.46 -17.02 11.84
CA TRP A 103 14.24 -16.21 11.95
C TRP A 103 12.96 -17.05 12.12
N SER A 104 12.85 -18.20 11.43
CA SER A 104 11.77 -19.15 11.70
C SER A 104 11.88 -19.74 13.12
N SER A 105 13.11 -19.96 13.61
CA SER A 105 13.36 -20.58 14.91
C SER A 105 13.24 -19.64 16.10
N SER A 106 13.32 -18.31 15.92
CA SER A 106 13.07 -17.33 16.99
C SER A 106 11.58 -17.21 17.32
N ARG A 107 10.69 -17.18 16.32
CA ARG A 107 9.22 -17.15 16.51
C ARG A 107 8.65 -18.49 17.02
N GLU A 108 9.23 -19.62 16.63
CA GLU A 108 8.91 -20.93 17.22
C GLU A 108 9.23 -21.01 18.73
N LYS A 109 10.18 -20.21 19.22
CA LYS A 109 10.57 -20.18 20.64
C LYS A 109 9.75 -19.19 21.48
N THR A 110 9.31 -18.06 20.89
CA THR A 110 8.48 -17.07 21.60
C THR A 110 7.02 -17.53 21.75
N SER A 111 6.56 -18.45 20.88
CA SER A 111 5.26 -19.12 20.96
C SER A 111 5.28 -20.34 21.88
N ALA A 112 5.91 -20.21 23.06
CA ALA A 112 5.91 -21.25 24.08
C ALA A 112 4.51 -21.42 24.72
N GLY A 113 3.60 -22.11 24.02
CA GLY A 113 2.35 -22.60 24.61
C GLY A 113 1.17 -22.80 23.67
N ILE A 114 1.15 -22.17 22.49
CA ILE A 114 0.06 -22.30 21.53
C ILE A 114 0.68 -22.70 20.19
N LYS A 115 0.53 -23.98 19.83
CA LYS A 115 0.83 -24.48 18.48
C LYS A 115 -0.21 -23.97 17.49
N GLU A 116 -0.29 -22.67 17.28
CA GLU A 116 -0.95 -22.15 16.10
C GLU A 116 -0.03 -22.44 14.92
N VAL A 117 -0.54 -23.22 13.96
CA VAL A 117 0.16 -23.53 12.72
C VAL A 117 0.16 -22.26 11.89
N VAL A 118 1.16 -21.40 12.12
CA VAL A 118 1.40 -20.22 11.29
C VAL A 118 1.73 -20.73 9.88
N LYS A 119 0.98 -20.27 8.88
CA LYS A 119 1.26 -20.63 7.49
C LYS A 119 2.63 -20.07 7.12
N PRO A 120 3.44 -20.77 6.30
CA PRO A 120 4.62 -20.14 5.73
C PRO A 120 4.19 -18.88 4.96
N TYR A 121 4.76 -17.72 5.30
CA TYR A 121 4.44 -16.45 4.66
C TYR A 121 5.67 -15.59 4.35
N ASP A 122 5.55 -14.70 3.37
CA ASP A 122 6.57 -13.67 3.09
C ASP A 122 6.56 -12.62 4.21
N TRP A 123 7.52 -12.77 5.12
CA TRP A 123 7.69 -11.90 6.27
C TRP A 123 8.15 -10.49 5.98
N SER A 124 8.58 -10.22 4.73
CA SER A 124 8.80 -8.85 4.29
C SER A 124 7.49 -8.08 4.06
N TYR A 125 6.34 -8.75 4.24
CA TYR A 125 5.00 -8.23 3.96
C TYR A 125 4.87 -7.66 2.54
N SER A 126 5.64 -8.22 1.59
CA SER A 126 5.53 -7.82 0.20
C SER A 126 4.18 -8.24 -0.36
N THR A 127 3.48 -7.28 -0.95
CA THR A 127 2.12 -7.46 -1.46
C THR A 127 2.02 -6.93 -2.89
N GLU A 128 1.25 -7.64 -3.72
CA GLU A 128 0.89 -7.22 -5.08
C GLU A 128 -0.49 -6.56 -5.10
N TYR A 129 -0.98 -6.13 -3.93
CA TYR A 129 -2.28 -5.51 -3.75
C TYR A 129 -2.48 -4.28 -4.65
N CYS A 130 -3.46 -4.38 -5.54
CA CYS A 130 -3.83 -3.34 -6.50
C CYS A 130 -5.10 -2.57 -6.10
N GLY A 131 -5.50 -2.62 -4.83
CA GLY A 131 -6.75 -2.04 -4.35
C GLY A 131 -7.94 -2.99 -4.46
N THR A 132 -8.89 -2.82 -3.55
CA THR A 132 -10.14 -3.60 -3.48
C THR A 132 -11.19 -2.94 -4.34
N LEU A 133 -11.50 -3.60 -5.46
CA LEU A 133 -12.44 -3.12 -6.46
C LEU A 133 -13.87 -3.57 -6.16
N ARG A 134 -14.80 -2.65 -6.41
CA ARG A 134 -16.22 -2.94 -6.53
C ARG A 134 -16.68 -2.38 -7.87
N GLU A 135 -17.01 -3.27 -8.78
CA GLU A 135 -17.45 -2.93 -10.13
C GLU A 135 -18.95 -3.18 -10.25
N PRO A 136 -19.71 -2.32 -10.93
CA PRO A 136 -21.11 -2.60 -11.22
C PRO A 136 -21.23 -3.73 -12.24
N ASP A 137 -22.32 -4.50 -12.18
CA ASP A 137 -22.58 -5.63 -13.08
C ASP A 137 -22.86 -5.24 -14.54
N ALA A 138 -23.02 -3.93 -14.81
CA ALA A 138 -23.27 -3.44 -16.15
C ALA A 138 -22.05 -3.67 -17.08
N PRO A 139 -22.27 -4.12 -18.32
CA PRO A 139 -21.19 -4.36 -19.28
C PRO A 139 -20.42 -3.07 -19.59
N GLY A 140 -19.10 -3.18 -19.79
CA GLY A 140 -18.22 -2.05 -20.14
C GLY A 140 -17.82 -1.13 -18.97
N ARG A 141 -18.16 -1.48 -17.73
CA ARG A 141 -17.82 -0.70 -16.52
C ARG A 141 -16.82 -1.40 -15.60
N LYS A 142 -16.03 -2.30 -16.16
CA LYS A 142 -14.96 -3.02 -15.48
C LYS A 142 -13.60 -2.53 -15.97
N LEU A 143 -12.60 -2.60 -15.11
CA LEU A 143 -11.21 -2.33 -15.49
C LEU A 143 -10.73 -3.43 -16.43
N GLU A 144 -10.35 -3.03 -17.63
CA GLU A 144 -9.84 -3.93 -18.67
C GLU A 144 -8.38 -3.58 -18.97
N GLU A 145 -7.55 -4.59 -19.18
CA GLU A 145 -6.14 -4.40 -19.57
C GLU A 145 -6.05 -3.65 -20.89
N THR A 146 -5.09 -2.73 -20.96
CA THR A 146 -4.91 -1.88 -22.13
C THR A 146 -3.45 -1.54 -22.33
N THR A 147 -3.04 -1.46 -23.59
CA THR A 147 -1.72 -0.99 -24.01
C THR A 147 -1.77 0.40 -24.64
N THR A 148 -2.98 0.93 -24.87
CA THR A 148 -3.19 2.19 -25.60
C THR A 148 -3.44 3.38 -24.68
N ARG A 149 -3.98 3.14 -23.48
CA ARG A 149 -4.18 4.16 -22.46
C ARG A 149 -3.01 4.16 -21.48
N GLN A 150 -2.58 5.34 -21.07
CA GLN A 150 -1.54 5.53 -20.06
C GLN A 150 -1.91 6.72 -19.17
N ILE A 151 -1.40 6.73 -17.94
CA ILE A 151 -1.57 7.88 -17.05
C ILE A 151 -0.84 9.08 -17.67
N PRO A 152 -1.52 10.22 -17.89
CA PRO A 152 -0.91 11.38 -18.54
C PRO A 152 0.01 12.13 -17.57
N LEU A 153 1.25 11.62 -17.38
CA LEU A 153 2.24 12.15 -16.45
C LEU A 153 2.55 13.64 -16.68
N GLU A 154 2.49 14.12 -17.92
CA GLU A 154 2.72 15.54 -18.23
C GLU A 154 1.65 16.46 -17.65
N LEU A 155 0.40 16.01 -17.59
CA LEU A 155 -0.65 16.74 -16.91
C LEU A 155 -0.33 16.82 -15.41
N LEU A 156 0.18 15.75 -14.82
CA LEU A 156 0.51 15.69 -13.39
C LEU A 156 1.70 16.57 -12.98
N LYS A 157 2.56 16.98 -13.92
CA LYS A 157 3.66 17.94 -13.69
C LYS A 157 3.18 19.39 -13.64
N ARG A 158 1.96 19.68 -14.13
CA ARG A 158 1.39 21.04 -14.09
C ARG A 158 1.15 21.46 -12.65
N ARG A 159 1.45 22.71 -12.35
CA ARG A 159 1.22 23.33 -11.02
C ARG A 159 -0.22 23.78 -10.86
N ASP A 160 -1.17 22.88 -11.06
CA ASP A 160 -2.58 23.16 -10.81
C ASP A 160 -2.84 23.13 -9.28
N PRO A 161 -3.72 23.99 -8.73
CA PRO A 161 -4.01 23.98 -7.29
C PRO A 161 -4.49 22.61 -6.80
N ILE A 162 -3.99 22.18 -5.65
CA ILE A 162 -4.45 20.95 -5.00
C ILE A 162 -5.67 21.30 -4.16
N LEU A 163 -6.83 20.74 -4.51
CA LEU A 163 -8.10 20.95 -3.81
C LEU A 163 -8.27 20.02 -2.62
N PHE A 164 -7.69 18.81 -2.72
CA PHE A 164 -7.67 17.83 -1.65
C PHE A 164 -6.39 17.01 -1.70
N PHE A 165 -5.78 16.80 -0.54
CA PHE A 165 -4.59 15.98 -0.37
C PHE A 165 -4.70 15.16 0.90
N ASP A 166 -4.32 13.89 0.82
CA ASP A 166 -4.04 13.10 2.00
C ASP A 166 -2.91 12.10 1.76
N ASP A 167 -2.27 11.68 2.84
CA ASP A 167 -1.20 10.69 2.91
C ASP A 167 -1.50 9.75 4.09
N VAL A 168 -1.86 8.51 3.77
CA VAL A 168 -2.42 7.54 4.70
C VAL A 168 -1.55 6.29 4.72
N VAL A 169 -0.88 6.03 5.85
CA VAL A 169 -0.12 4.78 6.05
C VAL A 169 -1.09 3.65 6.38
N LEU A 170 -0.95 2.49 5.73
CA LEU A 170 -1.76 1.30 6.01
C LEU A 170 -1.06 0.41 7.03
N PHE A 171 0.22 0.12 6.82
CA PHE A 171 1.06 -0.58 7.78
C PHE A 171 2.54 -0.31 7.57
N GLU A 172 3.32 -0.55 8.61
CA GLU A 172 4.77 -0.48 8.62
C GLU A 172 5.36 -1.61 9.48
N SER A 173 6.50 -2.15 9.05
CA SER A 173 7.31 -3.12 9.80
C SER A 173 8.79 -2.77 9.68
N GLU A 174 9.52 -2.90 10.78
CA GLU A 174 10.98 -2.73 10.84
C GLU A 174 11.73 -4.04 10.53
N LEU A 175 11.00 -5.11 10.18
CA LEU A 175 11.58 -6.39 9.78
C LEU A 175 12.56 -6.96 10.83
N ASP A 176 12.20 -6.85 12.12
CA ASP A 176 13.06 -7.15 13.27
C ASP A 176 14.44 -6.47 13.17
N ASP A 177 14.46 -5.16 12.89
CA ASP A 177 15.66 -4.32 12.71
C ASP A 177 16.51 -4.65 11.46
N ASN A 178 16.02 -5.48 10.53
CA ASN A 178 16.75 -5.82 9.31
C ASN A 178 16.37 -4.95 8.10
N GLY A 179 15.48 -3.99 8.26
CA GLY A 179 15.06 -3.14 7.16
C GLY A 179 13.80 -2.34 7.44
N ILE A 180 12.99 -2.16 6.40
CA ILE A 180 11.68 -1.51 6.50
C ILE A 180 10.75 -2.08 5.43
N SER A 181 9.48 -2.25 5.77
CA SER A 181 8.39 -2.51 4.84
C SER A 181 7.23 -1.59 5.19
N ILE A 182 6.89 -0.66 4.28
CA ILE A 182 5.82 0.32 4.49
C ILE A 182 4.86 0.31 3.32
N VAL A 183 3.56 0.28 3.61
CA VAL A 183 2.50 0.52 2.63
C VAL A 183 1.80 1.81 2.98
N SER A 184 1.76 2.76 2.04
CA SER A 184 1.08 4.04 2.20
C SER A 184 0.32 4.44 0.93
N VAL A 185 -0.73 5.23 1.11
CA VAL A 185 -1.61 5.70 0.04
C VAL A 185 -1.66 7.21 0.06
N LYS A 186 -1.22 7.83 -1.03
CA LYS A 186 -1.27 9.28 -1.23
C LYS A 186 -2.30 9.61 -2.28
N VAL A 187 -3.16 10.60 -2.02
CA VAL A 187 -4.14 11.08 -2.98
C VAL A 187 -4.02 12.58 -3.17
N ARG A 188 -4.06 13.03 -4.43
CA ARG A 188 -4.08 14.44 -4.83
C ARG A 188 -5.23 14.66 -5.79
N VAL A 189 -6.11 15.59 -5.43
CA VAL A 189 -7.25 16.00 -6.25
C VAL A 189 -7.02 17.42 -6.74
N HIS A 190 -7.16 17.61 -8.05
CA HIS A 190 -7.19 18.89 -8.72
C HIS A 190 -8.58 19.10 -9.34
N GLU A 191 -8.82 20.29 -9.90
CA GLU A 191 -10.12 20.65 -10.50
C GLU A 191 -10.63 19.63 -11.55
N LYS A 192 -9.73 19.13 -12.40
CA LYS A 192 -10.08 18.29 -13.57
C LYS A 192 -9.68 16.82 -13.42
N ARG A 193 -8.85 16.49 -12.43
CA ARG A 193 -8.25 15.16 -12.31
C ARG A 193 -7.84 14.83 -10.90
N MET A 194 -7.67 13.55 -10.64
CA MET A 194 -7.07 13.02 -9.42
C MET A 194 -5.98 12.02 -9.75
N LEU A 195 -4.94 11.99 -8.92
CA LEU A 195 -3.98 10.90 -8.85
C LEU A 195 -3.92 10.34 -7.44
N LEU A 196 -4.08 9.04 -7.33
CA LEU A 196 -3.79 8.25 -6.13
C LEU A 196 -2.57 7.36 -6.40
N LEU A 197 -1.69 7.24 -5.40
CA LEU A 197 -0.54 6.35 -5.40
C LEU A 197 -0.59 5.52 -4.11
N CYS A 198 -0.87 4.23 -4.23
CA CYS A 198 -0.58 3.24 -3.19
C CYS A 198 0.81 2.67 -3.46
N ARG A 199 1.72 2.80 -2.49
CA ARG A 199 3.10 2.34 -2.60
C ARG A 199 3.43 1.40 -1.46
N LEU A 200 3.89 0.20 -1.80
CA LEU A 200 4.78 -0.60 -0.96
C LEU A 200 6.22 -0.16 -1.22
N PHE A 201 6.92 0.23 -0.17
CA PHE A 201 8.38 0.35 -0.17
C PHE A 201 8.93 -0.67 0.82
N MET A 202 9.70 -1.64 0.32
CA MET A 202 10.37 -2.63 1.14
C MET A 202 11.86 -2.59 0.86
N ARG A 203 12.66 -2.43 1.91
CA ARG A 203 14.10 -2.55 1.88
C ARG A 203 14.49 -3.57 2.92
N LEU A 204 15.18 -4.62 2.48
CA LEU A 204 15.84 -5.56 3.35
C LEU A 204 17.35 -5.33 3.24
N ASP A 205 17.96 -4.91 4.34
CA ASP A 205 19.33 -4.41 4.34
C ASP A 205 20.31 -5.50 3.87
N ASN A 206 21.21 -5.12 2.98
CA ASN A 206 22.18 -6.01 2.31
C ASN A 206 21.55 -7.13 1.45
N VAL A 207 20.24 -7.10 1.19
CA VAL A 207 19.56 -8.13 0.37
C VAL A 207 18.91 -7.51 -0.86
N ILE A 208 17.82 -6.75 -0.69
CA ILE A 208 16.99 -6.29 -1.81
C ILE A 208 16.29 -4.97 -1.47
N VAL A 209 16.05 -4.17 -2.50
CA VAL A 209 15.14 -3.02 -2.46
C VAL A 209 14.00 -3.29 -3.43
N ARG A 210 12.76 -3.10 -2.97
CA ARG A 210 11.54 -3.38 -3.69
C ARG A 210 10.57 -2.20 -3.58
N ILE A 211 10.00 -1.80 -4.71
CA ILE A 211 8.89 -0.86 -4.77
C ILE A 211 7.76 -1.48 -5.59
N ARG A 212 6.55 -1.51 -5.02
CA ARG A 212 5.32 -1.83 -5.75
C ARG A 212 4.41 -0.62 -5.70
N ASP A 213 4.12 -0.04 -6.85
CA ASP A 213 3.23 1.12 -6.96
C ASP A 213 1.94 0.71 -7.68
N THR A 214 0.80 1.03 -7.09
CA THR A 214 -0.49 1.08 -7.76
C THR A 214 -0.92 2.53 -7.86
N ARG A 215 -0.96 3.05 -9.10
CA ARG A 215 -1.47 4.39 -9.41
C ARG A 215 -2.89 4.29 -9.91
N VAL A 216 -3.76 5.16 -9.42
CA VAL A 216 -5.12 5.34 -9.94
C VAL A 216 -5.28 6.78 -10.37
N TYR A 217 -5.47 6.97 -11.66
CA TYR A 217 -5.79 8.26 -12.27
C TYR A 217 -7.29 8.30 -12.57
N ALA A 218 -7.95 9.40 -12.23
CA ALA A 218 -9.31 9.67 -12.66
C ALA A 218 -9.35 11.03 -13.38
N ASP A 219 -9.90 11.04 -14.58
CA ASP A 219 -10.25 12.26 -15.30
C ASP A 219 -11.71 12.61 -15.02
N PHE A 220 -11.94 13.77 -14.41
CA PHE A 220 -13.28 14.19 -14.03
C PHE A 220 -14.08 14.79 -15.20
N GLU A 221 -13.44 15.01 -16.35
CA GLU A 221 -14.10 15.51 -17.56
C GLU A 221 -14.63 14.37 -18.43
N THR A 222 -13.90 13.27 -18.51
CA THR A 222 -14.29 12.11 -19.33
C THR A 222 -14.86 10.96 -18.51
N ASP A 223 -14.82 11.04 -17.17
CA ASP A 223 -15.12 9.93 -16.27
C ASP A 223 -14.28 8.67 -16.58
N GLU A 224 -13.08 8.86 -17.12
CA GLU A 224 -12.11 7.80 -17.39
C GLU A 224 -11.29 7.52 -16.13
N VAL A 225 -11.15 6.25 -15.78
CA VAL A 225 -10.25 5.80 -14.72
C VAL A 225 -9.18 4.90 -15.33
N ILE A 226 -7.92 5.17 -15.00
CA ILE A 226 -6.77 4.36 -15.37
C ILE A 226 -6.11 3.86 -14.10
N ARG A 227 -5.91 2.55 -13.99
CA ARG A 227 -5.11 1.90 -12.94
C ARG A 227 -3.83 1.36 -13.56
N GLU A 228 -2.69 1.75 -13.00
CA GLU A 228 -1.39 1.23 -13.39
C GLU A 228 -0.72 0.59 -12.19
N TYR A 229 -0.29 -0.66 -12.32
CA TYR A 229 0.57 -1.33 -11.36
C TYR A 229 1.99 -1.46 -11.92
N THR A 230 2.99 -1.14 -11.11
CA THR A 230 4.40 -1.32 -11.45
C THR A 230 5.14 -2.01 -10.31
N ALA A 231 5.86 -3.08 -10.65
CA ALA A 231 6.78 -3.76 -9.75
C ALA A 231 8.22 -3.43 -10.15
N LYS A 232 8.98 -2.87 -9.21
CA LYS A 232 10.40 -2.56 -9.36
C LYS A 232 11.20 -3.17 -8.23
N GLU A 233 12.36 -3.75 -8.54
CA GLU A 233 13.27 -4.27 -7.52
C GLU A 233 14.68 -4.49 -8.05
N ASP A 234 15.66 -4.42 -7.16
CA ASP A 234 17.05 -4.78 -7.42
C ASP A 234 17.73 -5.17 -6.10
N SER A 235 18.84 -5.89 -6.19
CA SER A 235 19.70 -6.21 -5.06
C SER A 235 20.18 -4.94 -4.35
N PHE A 236 20.28 -5.00 -3.02
CA PHE A 236 20.72 -3.85 -2.20
C PHE A 236 22.07 -3.31 -2.67
N ASP A 237 23.02 -4.20 -2.98
CA ASP A 237 24.35 -3.82 -3.46
C ASP A 237 24.34 -3.11 -4.82
N SER A 238 23.46 -3.52 -5.74
CA SER A 238 23.31 -2.86 -7.04
C SER A 238 22.74 -1.46 -6.90
N VAL A 239 21.72 -1.28 -6.04
CA VAL A 239 21.15 0.03 -5.73
C VAL A 239 22.20 0.95 -5.09
N ARG A 240 22.92 0.44 -4.09
CA ARG A 240 24.00 1.17 -3.41
C ARG A 240 25.10 1.58 -4.40
N ARG A 241 25.50 0.68 -5.30
CA ARG A 241 26.48 0.97 -6.35
C ARG A 241 25.96 2.04 -7.32
N SER A 242 24.71 1.96 -7.76
CA SER A 242 24.10 2.96 -8.64
C SER A 242 24.10 4.35 -7.99
N LEU A 243 23.74 4.46 -6.71
CA LEU A 243 23.79 5.70 -5.95
C LEU A 243 25.22 6.27 -5.82
N PHE A 244 26.22 5.40 -5.62
CA PHE A 244 27.62 5.82 -5.61
C PHE A 244 28.07 6.33 -6.98
N MET A 245 27.65 5.67 -8.06
CA MET A 245 27.97 6.08 -9.44
C MET A 245 27.29 7.40 -9.85
N GLU A 246 26.18 7.78 -9.21
CA GLU A 246 25.60 9.13 -9.32
C GLU A 246 26.45 10.23 -8.63
N GLY A 247 27.55 9.85 -7.97
CA GLY A 247 28.47 10.79 -7.30
C GLY A 247 28.10 11.11 -5.86
N ARG A 248 27.20 10.35 -5.22
CA ARG A 248 26.79 10.56 -3.83
C ARG A 248 27.87 10.08 -2.85
N LEU A 249 28.06 10.83 -1.77
CA LEU A 249 28.94 10.43 -0.68
C LEU A 249 28.33 9.28 0.14
N PRO A 250 29.12 8.49 0.88
CA PRO A 250 28.61 7.36 1.68
C PRO A 250 27.45 7.70 2.63
N ASP A 251 27.49 8.86 3.28
CA ASP A 251 26.43 9.32 4.18
C ASP A 251 25.14 9.65 3.40
N ASP A 252 25.27 10.30 2.24
CA ASP A 252 24.15 10.61 1.35
C ASP A 252 23.50 9.36 0.77
N ILE A 253 24.29 8.29 0.54
CA ILE A 253 23.76 6.99 0.09
C ILE A 253 22.86 6.39 1.17
N THR A 254 23.26 6.48 2.43
CA THR A 254 22.47 5.96 3.56
C THR A 254 21.12 6.69 3.68
N ILE A 255 21.11 8.00 3.43
CA ILE A 255 19.89 8.80 3.37
C ILE A 255 19.06 8.44 2.14
N ALA A 256 19.69 8.32 0.97
CA ALA A 256 19.00 8.00 -0.29
C ALA A 256 18.35 6.61 -0.27
N LEU A 257 18.93 5.64 0.43
CA LEU A 257 18.35 4.31 0.65
C LEU A 257 17.06 4.33 1.50
N ARG A 258 16.67 5.48 2.06
CA ARG A 258 15.40 5.70 2.77
C ARG A 258 14.38 6.49 1.94
N ASP A 259 14.75 6.99 0.76
CA ASP A 259 13.85 7.77 -0.09
C ASP A 259 13.29 6.94 -1.26
N PRO A 260 12.06 6.41 -1.16
CA PRO A 260 11.48 5.61 -2.23
C PRO A 260 11.27 6.39 -3.53
N ASN A 261 11.11 7.72 -3.50
CA ASN A 261 10.92 8.49 -4.73
C ASN A 261 12.20 8.59 -5.56
N LEU A 262 13.33 8.73 -4.87
CA LEU A 262 14.66 8.71 -5.47
C LEU A 262 14.93 7.31 -6.04
N LEU A 263 14.76 6.28 -5.22
CA LEU A 263 15.06 4.89 -5.59
C LEU A 263 14.17 4.38 -6.74
N TYR A 264 12.93 4.84 -6.85
CA TYR A 264 12.02 4.43 -7.93
C TYR A 264 12.61 4.62 -9.33
N ASN A 265 13.41 5.67 -9.54
CA ASN A 265 14.03 5.95 -10.84
C ASN A 265 15.26 5.07 -11.12
N LEU A 266 15.87 4.50 -10.08
CA LEU A 266 17.03 3.62 -10.18
C LEU A 266 16.67 2.15 -10.36
N LEU A 267 15.56 1.72 -9.74
CA LEU A 267 15.16 0.32 -9.78
C LEU A 267 14.64 -0.08 -11.17
N PRO A 268 15.07 -1.24 -11.71
CA PRO A 268 14.53 -1.78 -12.94
C PRO A 268 13.07 -2.23 -12.74
N THR A 269 12.27 -2.09 -13.79
CA THR A 269 10.89 -2.58 -13.83
C THR A 269 10.89 -4.08 -14.11
N VAL A 270 10.27 -4.85 -13.23
CA VAL A 270 10.08 -6.30 -13.34
C VAL A 270 8.72 -6.63 -13.90
N GLU A 271 7.70 -5.85 -13.54
CA GLU A 271 6.33 -6.03 -14.01
C GLU A 271 5.65 -4.67 -14.17
N GLN A 272 4.81 -4.55 -15.19
CA GLN A 272 3.94 -3.40 -15.39
C GLN A 272 2.64 -3.85 -16.03
N THR A 273 1.51 -3.45 -15.44
CA THR A 273 0.17 -3.68 -15.99
C THR A 273 -0.62 -2.38 -15.96
N VAL A 274 -1.38 -2.13 -17.02
CA VAL A 274 -2.22 -0.95 -17.15
C VAL A 274 -3.63 -1.39 -17.50
N GLN A 275 -4.60 -0.84 -16.80
CA GLN A 275 -6.02 -1.08 -17.00
C GLN A 275 -6.76 0.24 -17.09
N SER A 276 -7.85 0.26 -17.85
CA SER A 276 -8.71 1.43 -17.96
C SER A 276 -10.18 1.06 -17.96
N VAL A 277 -11.02 1.98 -17.53
CA VAL A 277 -12.48 1.91 -17.64
C VAL A 277 -13.04 3.29 -17.95
N SER A 278 -14.02 3.35 -18.84
CA SER A 278 -14.83 4.56 -19.05
C SER A 278 -16.11 4.44 -18.26
N LEU A 279 -16.36 5.37 -17.34
CA LEU A 279 -17.56 5.38 -16.50
C LEU A 279 -18.62 6.37 -17.00
N HIS A 280 -18.37 6.98 -18.17
CA HIS A 280 -19.32 7.85 -18.85
C HIS A 280 -20.61 7.10 -19.19
N GLN A 281 -21.75 7.80 -19.13
CA GLN A 281 -23.05 7.28 -19.56
C GLN A 281 -23.31 7.55 -21.04
#